data_AF-A0A935S5T9-F1
#
_entry.id   AF-A0A935S5T9-F1
#
_cell.length_a   1.000
_cell.length_b   1.000
_cell.length_c   1.000
_cell.angle_alpha   90.00
_cell.angle_beta   90.00
_cell.angle_gamma   90.00
#
_symmetry.space_group_name_H-M   'P 1'
#
loop_
_entity.id
_entity.type
_entity.pdbx_description
1 polymer ?
#
loop_
_entity_poly.entity_id
_entity_poly.type
_entity_poly.pdbx_seq_one_letter_code
_entity_poly.pdbx_strand_id
1 'polypeptide(L)'
;MNNKRCIDAFNTPQHIARYANDAAGLSRAKGLRNNCYYDIVGGKGYIVSTRNIKEGEEIFVNYTKEYWDCIRYNIKHGHYKPKKSKK
;
A
#
# COMPACT_ATOMS: atom_id res chain seq x y z
N MET A 1 -3.31 -9.64 -11.60
CA MET A 1 -3.58 -8.36 -12.29
C MET A 1 -3.30 -8.54 -13.78
N ASN A 2 -4.24 -8.16 -14.66
CA ASN A 2 -4.04 -8.12 -16.11
C ASN A 2 -3.73 -6.65 -16.48
N ASN A 3 -2.82 -6.39 -17.40
CA ASN A 3 -2.42 -5.06 -17.88
C ASN A 3 -3.57 -4.15 -18.34
N LYS A 4 -4.80 -4.67 -18.45
CA LYS A 4 -5.99 -3.94 -18.92
C LYS A 4 -6.88 -3.36 -17.82
N ARG A 5 -6.66 -3.67 -16.54
CA ARG A 5 -7.52 -3.17 -15.44
C ARG A 5 -6.70 -2.71 -14.24
N CYS A 6 -6.75 -1.41 -13.97
CA CYS A 6 -6.18 -0.76 -12.80
C CYS A 6 -7.31 -0.19 -11.94
N ILE A 7 -7.23 -0.40 -10.63
CA ILE A 7 -8.13 0.22 -9.65
C ILE A 7 -7.33 1.33 -8.96
N ASP A 8 -7.71 2.58 -9.20
CA ASP A 8 -7.09 3.75 -8.59
C ASP A 8 -8.06 4.40 -7.58
N ALA A 9 -7.62 4.47 -6.32
CA ALA A 9 -8.37 5.07 -5.20
C ALA A 9 -7.86 6.48 -4.82
N PHE A 10 -6.99 7.10 -5.64
CA PHE A 10 -6.39 8.39 -5.34
C PHE A 10 -7.45 9.49 -5.14
N ASN A 11 -8.44 9.55 -6.03
CA ASN A 11 -9.50 10.56 -6.04
C ASN A 11 -10.73 10.21 -5.19
N THR A 12 -10.63 9.22 -4.28
CA THR A 12 -11.74 8.80 -3.43
C THR A 12 -11.44 8.98 -1.94
N PRO A 13 -11.23 10.22 -1.45
CA PRO A 13 -10.80 10.50 -0.07
C PRO A 13 -11.77 10.00 1.01
N GLN A 14 -13.04 9.82 0.68
CA GLN A 14 -14.09 9.31 1.55
C GLN A 14 -13.93 7.82 1.90
N HIS A 15 -13.14 7.07 1.13
CA HIS A 15 -12.93 5.65 1.36
C HIS A 15 -11.65 5.41 2.15
N ILE A 16 -11.81 4.96 3.40
CA ILE A 16 -10.70 4.76 4.35
C ILE A 16 -9.64 3.77 3.85
N ALA A 17 -10.01 2.81 3.00
CA ALA A 17 -9.10 1.80 2.45
C ALA A 17 -7.90 2.41 1.71
N ARG A 18 -8.03 3.62 1.15
CA ARG A 18 -6.92 4.30 0.45
C ARG A 18 -5.74 4.66 1.35
N TYR A 19 -5.97 4.71 2.67
CA TYR A 19 -4.97 5.10 3.66
C TYR A 19 -4.25 3.89 4.27
N ALA A 20 -4.61 2.66 3.89
CA ALA A 20 -3.91 1.45 4.33
C ALA A 20 -2.47 1.49 3.81
N ASN A 21 -1.49 1.43 4.70
CA ASN A 21 -0.07 1.55 4.36
C ASN A 21 0.57 0.19 4.10
N ASP A 22 1.79 0.16 3.57
CA ASP A 22 2.59 -1.05 3.46
C ASP A 22 3.82 -0.96 4.37
N ALA A 23 3.97 -1.93 5.28
CA ALA A 23 5.07 -2.00 6.23
C ALA A 23 6.42 -2.33 5.57
N ALA A 24 6.42 -2.82 4.32
CA ALA A 24 7.63 -3.11 3.55
C ALA A 24 8.35 -1.85 3.07
N GLY A 25 7.61 -0.76 2.83
CA GLY A 25 8.10 0.63 2.74
C GLY A 25 9.28 0.96 1.83
N LEU A 26 9.65 2.25 1.81
CA LEU A 26 11.00 2.68 1.43
C LEU A 26 12.02 2.33 2.52
N SER A 27 11.60 2.38 3.78
CA SER A 27 12.32 1.91 4.95
C SER A 27 11.41 0.98 5.74
N ARG A 28 12.00 -0.08 6.32
CA ARG A 28 11.27 -1.01 7.18
C ARG A 28 11.38 -0.57 8.63
N ALA A 29 10.25 -0.37 9.29
CA ALA A 29 10.21 -0.19 10.74
C ALA A 29 10.35 -1.55 11.43
N LYS A 30 11.22 -1.65 12.43
CA LYS A 30 11.43 -2.88 13.19
C LYS A 30 10.13 -3.25 13.93
N GLY A 31 9.67 -4.48 13.73
CA GLY A 31 8.46 -5.00 14.39
C GLY A 31 7.16 -4.84 13.60
N LEU A 32 7.13 -4.01 12.55
CA LEU A 32 5.97 -3.90 11.67
C LEU A 32 6.04 -4.93 10.54
N ARG A 33 4.90 -5.58 10.27
CA ARG A 33 4.71 -6.55 9.18
C ARG A 33 3.32 -6.38 8.60
N ASN A 34 3.20 -6.66 7.30
CA ASN A 34 1.92 -6.66 6.62
C ASN A 34 0.98 -7.69 7.27
N ASN A 35 -0.24 -7.26 7.55
CA ASN A 35 -1.30 -8.04 8.19
C ASN A 35 -2.53 -8.21 7.27
N CYS A 36 -2.49 -7.62 6.07
CA CYS A 36 -3.54 -7.70 5.07
C CYS A 36 -2.99 -7.84 3.64
N TYR A 37 -3.86 -8.27 2.72
CA TYR A 37 -3.61 -8.30 1.28
C TYR A 37 -4.81 -7.77 0.50
N TYR A 38 -4.60 -7.43 -0.77
CA TYR A 38 -5.68 -7.04 -1.67
C TYR A 38 -6.26 -8.26 -2.37
N ASP A 39 -7.59 -8.36 -2.37
CA ASP A 39 -8.34 -9.32 -3.18
C ASP A 39 -9.32 -8.60 -4.10
N ILE A 40 -9.60 -9.16 -5.28
CA ILE A 40 -10.50 -8.56 -6.27
C ILE A 40 -11.63 -9.52 -6.57
N VAL A 41 -12.83 -9.18 -6.09
CA VAL A 41 -14.04 -9.98 -6.30
C VAL A 41 -15.06 -9.14 -7.07
N GLY A 42 -15.53 -9.65 -8.22
CA GLY A 42 -16.53 -8.95 -9.03
C GLY A 42 -16.10 -7.56 -9.52
N GLY A 43 -14.80 -7.32 -9.70
CA GLY A 43 -14.26 -6.02 -10.11
C GLY A 43 -14.14 -4.98 -8.99
N LYS A 44 -14.43 -5.36 -7.74
CA LYS A 44 -14.24 -4.52 -6.56
C LYS A 44 -13.01 -4.99 -5.78
N GLY A 45 -12.20 -4.04 -5.31
CA GLY A 45 -11.04 -4.31 -4.47
C GLY A 45 -11.45 -4.41 -3.00
N TYR A 46 -10.94 -5.42 -2.32
CA TYR A 46 -11.13 -5.68 -0.90
C TYR A 46 -9.79 -5.78 -0.20
N ILE A 47 -9.74 -5.35 1.06
CA ILE A 47 -8.60 -5.60 1.95
C ILE A 47 -9.00 -6.77 2.85
N VAL A 48 -8.24 -7.85 2.77
CA VAL A 48 -8.49 -9.08 3.52
C VAL A 48 -7.36 -9.28 4.53
N SER A 49 -7.71 -9.52 5.79
CA SER A 49 -6.74 -9.77 6.85
C SER A 49 -6.13 -11.17 6.72
N THR A 50 -4.83 -11.28 7.00
CA THR A 50 -4.10 -12.57 7.05
C THR A 50 -4.01 -13.13 8.47
N ARG A 51 -4.36 -12.32 9.46
CA ARG A 51 -4.38 -12.66 10.89
C ARG A 51 -5.44 -11.86 11.62
N ASN A 52 -5.72 -12.23 12.86
CA ASN A 52 -6.50 -11.39 13.77
C ASN A 52 -5.77 -10.05 14.00
N ILE A 53 -6.50 -8.95 13.89
CA ILE A 53 -6.03 -7.59 14.11
C ILE A 53 -6.68 -7.09 15.40
N LYS A 54 -5.87 -6.67 16.37
CA LYS A 54 -6.34 -6.14 17.65
C LYS A 54 -6.84 -4.71 17.49
N GLU A 55 -7.66 -4.27 18.42
CA GLU A 55 -8.06 -2.87 18.50
C GLU A 55 -6.84 -1.95 18.56
N GLY A 56 -6.86 -0.87 17.78
CA GLY A 56 -5.76 0.08 17.67
C GLY A 56 -4.57 -0.36 16.81
N GLU A 57 -4.53 -1.60 16.31
CA GLU A 57 -3.51 -1.99 15.32
C GLU A 57 -3.80 -1.35 13.95
N GLU A 58 -2.75 -0.84 13.31
CA GLU A 58 -2.83 -0.32 11.96
C GLU A 58 -2.94 -1.44 10.92
N ILE A 59 -3.70 -1.18 9.85
CA ILE A 59 -3.84 -2.08 8.69
C ILE A 59 -2.62 -1.87 7.78
N PHE A 60 -1.83 -2.94 7.62
CA PHE A 60 -0.68 -2.97 6.73
C PHE A 60 -0.93 -3.95 5.58
N VAL A 61 -1.04 -3.42 4.37
CA VAL A 61 -1.28 -4.17 3.13
C VAL A 61 0.02 -4.38 2.35
N ASN A 62 0.10 -5.47 1.59
CA ASN A 62 1.24 -5.69 0.70
C ASN A 62 1.00 -5.02 -0.67
N TYR A 63 1.81 -4.00 -0.99
CA TYR A 63 1.76 -3.33 -2.30
C TYR A 63 2.47 -4.09 -3.42
N THR A 64 3.12 -5.21 -3.12
CA THR A 64 4.01 -5.99 -3.99
C THR A 64 5.40 -5.38 -4.18
N LYS A 65 6.37 -6.22 -4.57
CA LYS A 65 7.75 -5.79 -4.81
C LYS A 65 7.84 -4.86 -6.01
N GLU A 66 7.05 -5.17 -7.03
CA GLU A 66 7.01 -4.48 -8.32
C GLU A 66 6.62 -3.01 -8.13
N TYR A 67 5.61 -2.74 -7.30
CA TYR A 67 5.23 -1.37 -6.95
C TYR A 67 6.40 -0.60 -6.33
N TRP A 68 7.06 -1.18 -5.33
CA TRP A 68 8.19 -0.52 -4.67
C TRP A 68 9.39 -0.33 -5.58
N ASP A 69 9.64 -1.25 -6.51
CA ASP A 69 10.70 -1.12 -7.51
C ASP A 69 10.41 0.04 -8.47
N CYS A 70 9.17 0.21 -8.92
CA CYS A 70 8.74 1.38 -9.69
C CYS A 70 8.95 2.68 -8.91
N ILE A 71 8.58 2.72 -7.62
CA ILE A 71 8.77 3.91 -6.78
C ILE A 71 10.27 4.22 -6.62
N ARG A 72 11.12 3.22 -6.36
CA ARG A 72 12.58 3.41 -6.26
C ARG A 72 13.19 3.88 -7.57
N TYR A 73 12.74 3.34 -8.70
CA TYR A 73 13.12 3.80 -10.03
C TYR A 73 12.76 5.28 -10.23
N ASN A 74 11.53 5.68 -9.89
CA ASN A 74 11.05 7.06 -10.03
C ASN A 74 11.82 8.04 -9.14
N ILE A 75 12.17 7.63 -7.92
CA ILE A 75 13.01 8.43 -7.01
C ILE A 75 14.42 8.61 -7.60
N LYS A 76 15.02 7.52 -8.10
CA LYS A 76 16.37 7.55 -8.69
C LYS A 76 16.48 8.49 -9.89
N HIS A 77 15.43 8.60 -10.70
CA HIS A 77 15.39 9.43 -11.91
C HIS A 77 14.71 10.79 -11.69
N GLY A 78 14.34 11.13 -10.45
CA GLY A 78 13.78 12.45 -10.11
C GLY A 78 12.32 12.67 -10.53
N HIS A 79 11.62 11.64 -11.00
CA HIS A 79 10.19 11.70 -11.35
C HIS A 79 9.28 11.80 -10.12
N TYR A 80 9.77 11.37 -8.94
CA TYR A 80 9.05 11.46 -7.68
C TYR A 80 9.93 12.06 -6.59
N LYS A 81 9.44 13.12 -5.94
CA LYS A 81 10.09 13.73 -4.77
C LYS A 81 9.35 13.27 -3.51
N PRO A 82 9.90 12.35 -2.71
CA PRO A 82 9.25 11.93 -1.48
C PRO A 82 9.08 13.15 -0.54
N LYS A 83 7.91 13.26 0.08
CA LYS A 83 7.70 14.27 1.14
C LYS A 83 8.67 13.97 2.27
N LYS A 84 9.53 14.94 2.61
CA LYS A 84 10.42 14.82 3.78
C LYS A 84 9.54 14.67 5.02
N SER A 85 9.77 13.63 5.81
CA SER A 85 9.20 13.53 7.16
C SER A 85 9.67 14.75 7.95
N LYS A 86 8.72 15.57 8.44
CA LYS A 86 9.05 16.62 9.41
C LYS A 86 9.57 15.90 10.65
N LYS A 87 10.80 16.22 11.03
CA LYS A 87 11.46 15.70 12.23
C LYS A 87 10.85 16.35 13.47
#